data_AF-A0A529SI67-F1
#
_entry.id   AF-A0A529SI67-F1
#
_cell.length_a   1.000
_cell.length_b   1.000
_cell.length_c   1.000
_cell.angle_alpha   90.00
_cell.angle_beta   90.00
_cell.angle_gamma   90.00
#
_symmetry.space_group_name_H-M   'P 1'
#
loop_
_entity.id
_entity.type
_entity.pdbx_description
1 polymer ?
#
loop_
_entity_poly.entity_id
_entity_poly.type
_entity_poly.pdbx_seq_one_letter_code
_entity_poly.pdbx_strand_id
1 'polypeptide(L)'
;PKKLQGSGWPEVIEIRGEVYMTYAEFEALKQRSAAVGGQDYVNPRNTAAGSLRQKDPSVTASRNLKFFAYAWGYTTADPAPTQFDAVQKFAEWGFRVSPLMVRAKSKDELIEQYHKIEEQRSSLGYDIDGVVYKVDQLELQR
;
A
#
# COMPACT_ATOMS: atom_id res chain seq x y z
N PRO A 1 7.37 1.43 -9.03
CA PRO A 1 7.80 1.07 -10.40
C PRO A 1 9.34 0.91 -10.43
N LYS A 2 9.93 0.28 -11.46
CA LYS A 2 11.39 0.15 -11.57
C LYS A 2 12.08 1.46 -11.98
N LYS A 3 11.36 2.33 -12.70
CA LYS A 3 11.76 3.69 -13.10
C LYS A 3 10.56 4.62 -12.86
N LEU A 4 10.80 5.82 -12.32
CA LEU A 4 9.74 6.82 -12.17
C LEU A 4 9.29 7.30 -13.54
N GLN A 5 8.00 7.62 -13.66
CA GLN A 5 7.37 8.13 -14.88
C GLN A 5 7.03 9.61 -14.73
N GLY A 6 7.09 10.40 -15.81
CA GLY A 6 6.69 11.82 -15.79
C GLY A 6 7.87 12.77 -15.59
N SER A 7 7.71 13.76 -14.70
CA SER A 7 8.79 14.65 -14.24
C SER A 7 8.49 15.21 -12.84
N GLY A 8 9.38 16.06 -12.30
CA GLY A 8 9.16 16.80 -11.06
C GLY A 8 9.37 16.01 -9.77
N TRP A 9 10.01 14.84 -9.84
CA TRP A 9 10.50 14.17 -8.64
C TRP A 9 11.79 14.81 -8.12
N PRO A 10 12.03 14.75 -6.80
CA PRO A 10 13.31 15.12 -6.20
C PRO A 10 14.46 14.26 -6.73
N GLU A 11 15.68 14.77 -6.60
CA GLU A 11 16.90 14.01 -6.93
C GLU A 11 16.99 12.70 -6.12
N VAL A 12 16.62 12.74 -4.84
CA VAL A 12 16.55 11.56 -3.98
C VAL A 12 15.23 11.56 -3.23
N ILE A 13 14.56 10.41 -3.24
CA ILE A 13 13.38 10.17 -2.43
C ILE A 13 13.28 8.69 -2.02
N GLU A 14 12.99 8.46 -0.74
CA GLU A 14 12.65 7.16 -0.19
C GLU A 14 11.12 7.01 -0.17
N ILE A 15 10.56 6.17 -1.04
CA ILE A 15 9.10 5.91 -1.05
C ILE A 15 8.76 4.81 -0.06
N ARG A 16 7.77 5.08 0.80
CA ARG A 16 7.25 4.16 1.81
C ARG A 16 5.82 3.75 1.50
N GLY A 17 5.51 2.52 1.88
CA GLY A 17 4.23 1.91 1.55
C GLY A 17 4.06 0.53 2.17
N GLU A 18 2.97 -0.13 1.81
CA GLU A 18 2.65 -1.47 2.28
C GLU A 18 2.79 -2.47 1.14
N VAL A 19 3.51 -3.56 1.39
CA VAL A 19 3.49 -4.76 0.55
C VAL A 19 2.38 -5.68 1.04
N TYR A 20 1.48 -6.09 0.15
CA TYR A 20 0.34 -6.93 0.51
C TYR A 20 0.12 -8.06 -0.50
N MET A 21 -0.70 -9.02 -0.09
CA MET A 21 -1.17 -10.13 -0.90
C MET A 21 -2.69 -10.04 -1.03
N THR A 22 -3.21 -10.28 -2.24
CA THR A 22 -4.66 -10.32 -2.46
C THR A 22 -5.25 -11.63 -1.92
N TYR A 23 -6.54 -11.64 -1.62
CA TYR A 23 -7.24 -12.86 -1.21
C TYR A 23 -7.16 -13.96 -2.28
N ALA A 24 -7.27 -13.58 -3.56
CA ALA A 24 -7.14 -14.52 -4.68
C ALA A 24 -5.75 -15.17 -4.74
N GLU A 25 -4.67 -14.38 -4.56
CA GLU A 25 -3.31 -14.94 -4.56
C GLU A 25 -3.05 -15.79 -3.32
N PHE A 26 -3.56 -15.37 -2.17
CA PHE A 26 -3.46 -16.13 -0.93
C PHE A 26 -4.13 -17.51 -1.06
N GLU A 27 -5.33 -17.57 -1.62
CA GLU A 27 -6.05 -18.82 -1.84
C GLU A 27 -5.32 -19.71 -2.87
N ALA A 28 -4.86 -19.13 -3.98
CA ALA A 28 -4.10 -19.86 -4.98
C ALA A 28 -2.78 -20.42 -4.41
N LEU A 29 -2.13 -19.68 -3.51
CA LEU A 29 -0.95 -20.11 -2.78
C LEU A 29 -1.24 -21.29 -1.85
N LYS A 30 -2.32 -21.23 -1.07
CA LYS A 30 -2.74 -22.34 -0.20
C LYS A 30 -2.98 -23.62 -1.00
N GLN A 31 -3.69 -23.52 -2.12
CA GLN A 31 -3.97 -24.66 -2.99
C GLN A 31 -2.68 -25.29 -3.56
N ARG A 32 -1.74 -24.47 -4.06
CA ARG A 32 -0.43 -24.95 -4.54
C ARG A 32 0.38 -25.63 -3.43
N SER A 33 0.34 -25.09 -2.21
CA SER A 33 1.05 -25.65 -1.06
C SER A 33 0.44 -26.98 -0.62
N ALA A 34 -0.89 -27.05 -0.50
CA ALA A 34 -1.61 -28.27 -0.10
C ALA A 34 -1.38 -29.42 -1.08
N ALA A 35 -1.34 -29.14 -2.39
CA ALA A 35 -1.10 -30.14 -3.43
C ALA A 35 0.24 -30.88 -3.30
N VAL A 36 1.22 -30.31 -2.59
CA VAL A 36 2.55 -30.90 -2.36
C VAL A 36 2.80 -31.26 -0.89
N GLY A 37 1.77 -31.22 -0.04
CA GLY A 37 1.91 -31.45 1.41
C GLY A 37 2.72 -30.37 2.13
N GLY A 38 2.71 -29.14 1.60
CA GLY A 38 3.47 -28.02 2.10
C GLY A 38 2.86 -27.33 3.33
N GLN A 39 3.39 -26.15 3.64
CA GLN A 39 2.95 -25.33 4.76
C GLN A 39 1.48 -24.88 4.62
N ASP A 40 0.74 -24.86 5.73
CA ASP A 40 -0.55 -24.18 5.81
C ASP A 40 -0.36 -22.68 6.14
N TYR A 41 -1.07 -21.83 5.40
CA TYR A 41 -0.99 -20.38 5.52
C TYR A 41 -2.23 -19.83 6.23
N VAL A 42 -1.99 -19.02 7.28
CA VAL A 42 -3.03 -18.63 8.25
C VAL A 42 -3.81 -17.39 7.82
N ASN A 43 -3.13 -16.33 7.37
CA ASN A 43 -3.78 -15.11 6.88
C ASN A 43 -2.93 -14.39 5.82
N PRO A 44 -3.53 -13.53 4.97
CA PRO A 44 -2.82 -12.81 3.93
C PRO A 44 -1.70 -11.90 4.44
N ARG A 45 -1.88 -11.22 5.58
CA ARG A 45 -0.91 -10.28 6.14
C ARG A 45 0.42 -10.96 6.50
N ASN A 46 0.35 -12.03 7.31
CA ASN A 46 1.52 -12.82 7.70
C ASN A 46 2.16 -13.50 6.50
N THR A 47 1.34 -13.95 5.56
CA THR A 47 1.80 -14.63 4.35
C THR A 47 2.54 -13.67 3.42
N ALA A 48 2.08 -12.42 3.28
CA ALA A 48 2.78 -11.38 2.53
C ALA A 48 4.15 -11.07 3.16
N ALA A 49 4.21 -10.89 4.48
CA ALA A 49 5.46 -10.63 5.19
C ALA A 49 6.47 -11.78 5.04
N GLY A 50 6.03 -13.03 5.22
CA GLY A 50 6.86 -14.21 5.01
C GLY A 50 7.30 -14.36 3.55
N SER A 51 6.41 -14.08 2.61
CA SER A 51 6.68 -14.12 1.16
C SER A 51 7.71 -13.08 0.72
N LEU A 52 7.72 -11.90 1.34
CA LEU A 52 8.68 -10.85 1.06
C LEU A 52 10.07 -11.17 1.63
N ARG A 53 10.13 -11.75 2.84
CA ARG A 53 11.37 -11.98 3.60
C ARG A 53 12.00 -13.35 3.30
N GLN A 54 12.13 -13.69 2.03
CA GLN A 54 12.75 -14.94 1.59
C GLN A 54 14.24 -14.76 1.32
N LYS A 55 15.04 -15.80 1.60
CA LYS A 55 16.48 -15.82 1.25
C LYS A 55 16.67 -15.89 -0.26
N ASP A 56 15.85 -16.69 -0.93
CA ASP A 56 15.82 -16.78 -2.39
C ASP A 56 14.73 -15.85 -2.95
N PRO A 57 15.11 -14.79 -3.70
CA PRO A 57 14.14 -13.85 -4.28
C PRO A 57 13.23 -14.49 -5.34
N SER A 58 13.59 -15.64 -5.92
CA SER A 58 12.74 -16.36 -6.86
C SER A 58 11.43 -16.80 -6.19
N VAL A 59 11.48 -17.13 -4.90
CA VAL A 59 10.31 -17.47 -4.10
C VAL A 59 9.41 -16.25 -4.00
N THR A 60 9.93 -15.08 -3.61
CA THR A 60 9.15 -13.83 -3.55
C THR A 60 8.52 -13.48 -4.89
N ALA A 61 9.26 -13.64 -5.99
CA ALA A 61 8.76 -13.37 -7.33
C ALA A 61 7.54 -14.25 -7.69
N SER A 62 7.48 -15.48 -7.18
CA SER A 62 6.34 -16.40 -7.39
C SER A 62 5.08 -16.06 -6.58
N ARG A 63 5.16 -15.14 -5.62
CA ARG A 63 4.04 -14.81 -4.70
C ARG A 63 3.20 -13.60 -5.14
N ASN A 64 3.49 -13.03 -6.31
CA ASN A 64 2.70 -11.97 -6.97
C ASN A 64 2.31 -10.81 -6.03
N LEU A 65 3.21 -10.45 -5.11
CA LEU A 65 2.98 -9.43 -4.10
C LEU A 65 2.69 -8.08 -4.76
N LYS A 66 1.82 -7.30 -4.12
CA LYS A 66 1.43 -5.97 -4.55
C LYS A 66 1.98 -4.92 -3.58
N PHE A 67 1.97 -3.66 -3.99
CA PHE A 67 2.47 -2.55 -3.20
C PHE A 67 1.58 -1.33 -3.36
N PHE A 68 1.33 -0.60 -2.27
CA PHE A 68 0.75 0.74 -2.27
C PHE A 68 1.71 1.75 -1.65
N ALA A 69 1.99 2.85 -2.35
CA ALA A 69 2.70 3.99 -1.79
C ALA A 69 1.73 4.91 -1.03
N TYR A 70 2.15 5.40 0.14
CA TYR A 70 1.35 6.34 0.95
C TYR A 70 2.17 7.32 1.80
N ALA A 71 3.49 7.21 1.80
CA ALA A 71 4.40 8.05 2.57
C ALA A 71 5.79 8.07 1.92
N TRP A 72 6.68 8.86 2.50
CA TRP A 72 8.09 8.89 2.15
C TRP A 72 8.94 9.03 3.42
N GLY A 73 10.23 8.69 3.30
CA GLY A 73 11.23 8.90 4.32
C GLY A 73 12.13 10.08 3.94
N TYR A 74 13.43 9.82 3.76
CA TYR A 74 14.35 10.86 3.30
C TYR A 74 13.97 11.39 1.92
N THR A 75 14.08 12.71 1.74
CA THR A 75 13.97 13.34 0.42
C THR A 75 14.80 14.62 0.34
N THR A 76 15.27 14.96 -0.85
CA THR A 76 15.99 16.24 -1.08
C THR A 76 15.04 17.43 -1.23
N ALA A 77 13.76 17.20 -1.55
CA ALA A 77 12.73 18.23 -1.61
C ALA A 77 11.35 17.58 -1.38
N ASP A 78 10.44 18.28 -0.69
CA ASP A 78 9.10 17.75 -0.48
C ASP A 78 8.36 17.59 -1.82
N PRO A 79 7.70 16.43 -2.08
CA PRO A 79 6.97 16.19 -3.33
C PRO A 79 5.86 17.23 -3.61
N ALA A 80 5.26 17.75 -2.53
CA ALA A 80 4.20 18.75 -2.56
C ALA A 80 4.06 19.38 -1.16
N PRO A 81 3.29 20.48 -0.99
CA PRO A 81 3.04 21.09 0.33
C PRO A 81 2.10 20.29 1.25
N THR A 82 1.33 19.35 0.69
CA THR A 82 0.33 18.56 1.44
C THR A 82 0.54 17.05 1.27
N GLN A 83 0.09 16.29 2.27
CA GLN A 83 0.12 14.82 2.27
C GLN A 83 -0.66 14.25 1.08
N PHE A 84 -1.87 14.77 0.82
CA PHE A 84 -2.70 14.29 -0.28
C PHE A 84 -2.02 14.53 -1.63
N ASP A 85 -1.52 15.74 -1.89
CA ASP A 85 -0.89 16.06 -3.17
C ASP A 85 0.42 15.29 -3.36
N ALA A 86 1.18 15.04 -2.29
CA ALA A 86 2.38 14.22 -2.34
C ALA A 86 2.08 12.77 -2.75
N VAL A 87 0.98 12.18 -2.23
CA VAL A 87 0.57 10.84 -2.65
C VAL A 87 0.05 10.83 -4.10
N GLN A 88 -0.63 11.90 -4.56
CA GLN A 88 -0.99 12.02 -5.97
C GLN A 88 0.25 12.08 -6.87
N LYS A 89 1.32 12.76 -6.45
CA LYS A 89 2.61 12.72 -7.15
C LYS A 89 3.18 11.30 -7.26
N PHE A 90 3.03 10.46 -6.24
CA PHE A 90 3.46 9.07 -6.33
C PHE A 90 2.70 8.30 -7.41
N ALA A 91 1.41 8.57 -7.58
CA ALA A 91 0.61 8.00 -8.67
C ALA A 91 1.10 8.46 -10.05
N GLU A 92 1.35 9.77 -10.21
CA GLU A 92 1.94 10.34 -11.43
C GLU A 92 3.30 9.71 -11.75
N TRP A 93 4.09 9.40 -10.71
CA TRP A 93 5.40 8.75 -10.86
C TRP A 93 5.33 7.25 -11.13
N GLY A 94 4.13 6.69 -11.23
CA GLY A 94 3.87 5.29 -11.60
C GLY A 94 3.79 4.33 -10.42
N PHE A 95 3.66 4.81 -9.19
CA PHE A 95 3.30 3.97 -8.05
C PHE A 95 1.79 3.72 -8.03
N ARG A 96 1.39 2.58 -7.47
CA ARG A 96 -0.01 2.38 -7.09
C ARG A 96 -0.26 3.09 -5.77
N VAL A 97 -1.35 3.83 -5.69
CA VAL A 97 -1.85 4.47 -4.47
C VAL A 97 -3.27 3.98 -4.22
N SER A 98 -3.77 4.12 -2.99
CA SER A 98 -5.15 3.71 -2.69
C SER A 98 -6.15 4.61 -3.42
N PRO A 99 -7.12 4.04 -4.17
CA PRO A 99 -8.19 4.82 -4.80
C PRO A 99 -9.20 5.36 -3.76
N LEU A 100 -9.12 4.89 -2.52
CA LEU A 100 -9.98 5.30 -1.40
C LEU A 100 -9.37 6.42 -0.55
N MET A 101 -8.21 6.95 -0.95
CA MET A 101 -7.64 8.12 -0.29
C MET A 101 -8.43 9.37 -0.68
N VAL A 102 -8.90 10.12 0.32
CA VAL A 102 -9.62 11.38 0.13
C VAL A 102 -9.00 12.48 1.00
N ARG A 103 -9.17 13.73 0.58
CA ARG A 103 -8.92 14.89 1.43
C ARG A 103 -10.21 15.26 2.15
N ALA A 104 -10.21 15.15 3.49
CA ALA A 104 -11.32 15.55 4.33
C ALA A 104 -11.03 16.90 5.00
N LYS A 105 -12.03 17.78 5.06
CA LYS A 105 -11.95 19.14 5.64
C LYS A 105 -12.66 19.26 6.98
N SER A 106 -13.35 18.22 7.42
CA SER A 106 -14.08 18.19 8.68
C SER A 106 -14.00 16.81 9.33
N LYS A 107 -14.32 16.75 10.62
CA LYS A 107 -14.47 15.48 11.36
C LYS A 107 -15.55 14.60 10.74
N ASP A 108 -16.64 15.19 10.28
CA ASP A 108 -17.77 14.43 9.74
C ASP A 108 -17.40 13.78 8.40
N GLU A 109 -16.64 14.48 7.55
CA GLU A 109 -16.08 13.89 6.30
C GLU A 109 -15.10 12.73 6.60
N LEU A 110 -14.34 12.79 7.70
CA LEU A 110 -13.47 11.68 8.12
C LEU A 110 -14.32 10.45 8.47
N ILE A 111 -15.36 10.64 9.29
CA ILE A 111 -16.26 9.56 9.75
C ILE A 111 -17.04 8.97 8.57
N GLU A 112 -17.54 9.79 7.65
CA GLU A 112 -18.22 9.33 6.44
C GLU A 112 -17.31 8.42 5.61
N GLN A 113 -16.06 8.83 5.40
CA GLN A 113 -15.11 8.02 4.65
C GLN A 113 -14.77 6.69 5.36
N TYR A 114 -14.70 6.69 6.69
CA TYR A 114 -14.53 5.47 7.46
C TYR A 114 -15.65 4.47 7.21
N HIS A 115 -16.91 4.89 7.35
CA HIS A 115 -18.06 3.99 7.12
C HIS A 115 -18.11 3.49 5.68
N LYS A 116 -17.81 4.35 4.71
CA LYS A 116 -17.70 3.93 3.30
C LYS A 116 -16.65 2.83 3.09
N ILE A 117 -15.50 2.92 3.76
CA ILE A 117 -14.45 1.89 3.67
C ILE A 117 -14.84 0.63 4.44
N GLU A 118 -15.49 0.78 5.59
CA GLU A 118 -16.01 -0.32 6.41
C GLU A 118 -17.00 -1.18 5.61
N GLU A 119 -17.97 -0.56 4.93
CA GLU A 119 -18.95 -1.23 4.07
C GLU A 119 -18.29 -1.98 2.91
N GLN A 120 -17.23 -1.42 2.34
CA GLN A 120 -16.52 -2.00 1.21
C GLN A 120 -15.50 -3.05 1.61
N ARG A 121 -15.14 -3.16 2.89
CA ARG A 121 -13.98 -3.93 3.39
C ARG A 121 -13.91 -5.35 2.82
N SER A 122 -15.02 -6.09 2.84
CA SER A 122 -15.07 -7.47 2.35
C SER A 122 -14.91 -7.61 0.84
N SER A 123 -15.10 -6.52 0.08
CA SER A 123 -15.06 -6.51 -1.39
C SER A 123 -13.75 -6.01 -2.00
N LEU A 124 -12.81 -5.49 -1.19
CA LEU A 124 -11.57 -4.88 -1.69
C LEU A 124 -10.61 -5.88 -2.35
N GLY A 125 -10.76 -7.18 -2.05
CA GLY A 125 -9.89 -8.24 -2.57
C GLY A 125 -8.52 -8.32 -1.88
N TYR A 126 -8.32 -7.54 -0.82
CA TYR A 126 -7.16 -7.59 0.07
C TYR A 126 -7.59 -7.15 1.47
N ASP A 127 -6.78 -7.50 2.46
CA ASP A 127 -7.09 -7.24 3.86
C ASP A 127 -6.76 -5.81 4.29
N ILE A 128 -7.62 -5.25 5.15
CA ILE A 128 -7.39 -3.97 5.83
C ILE A 128 -7.85 -4.08 7.28
N ASP A 129 -7.16 -3.38 8.17
CA ASP A 129 -7.45 -3.36 9.61
C ASP A 129 -8.10 -2.05 10.08
N GLY A 130 -8.29 -1.09 9.18
CA GLY A 130 -8.89 0.20 9.47
C GLY A 130 -8.47 1.29 8.47
N VAL A 131 -8.61 2.54 8.89
CA VAL A 131 -8.20 3.74 8.13
C VAL A 131 -7.14 4.51 8.89
N VAL A 132 -6.34 5.30 8.18
CA VAL A 132 -5.34 6.19 8.77
C VAL A 132 -5.70 7.63 8.44
N TYR A 133 -5.95 8.43 9.48
CA TYR A 133 -6.09 9.88 9.33
C TYR A 133 -4.74 10.55 9.50
N LYS A 134 -4.44 11.53 8.63
CA LYS A 134 -3.22 12.32 8.66
C LYS A 134 -3.59 13.79 8.55
N VAL A 135 -2.90 14.64 9.29
CA VAL A 135 -2.96 16.10 9.09
C VAL A 135 -2.48 16.39 7.67
N ASP A 136 -3.24 17.10 6.84
CA ASP A 136 -2.90 17.21 5.42
C ASP A 136 -1.75 18.19 5.15
N GLN A 137 -1.67 19.30 5.89
CA GLN A 137 -0.58 20.27 5.74
C GLN A 137 0.72 19.71 6.33
N LEU A 138 1.76 19.58 5.51
CA LEU A 138 3.02 18.96 5.93
C LEU A 138 3.80 19.79 6.93
N GLU A 139 3.67 21.12 6.88
CA GLU A 139 4.29 22.01 7.86
C GLU A 139 3.81 21.72 9.29
N LEU A 140 2.56 21.25 9.45
CA LEU A 140 1.99 20.88 10.74
C LEU A 140 2.37 19.47 11.22
N GLN A 141 3.09 18.68 10.40
CA GLN A 141 3.56 17.34 10.77
C GLN A 141 5.00 17.32 11.29
N ARG A 142 5.71 18.45 11.22
CA ARG A 142 7.15 18.57 11.52
C ARG A 142 7.44 18.73 13.00
#